data_AF-A0AAD5QK92-F1
#
_entry.id   AF-A0AAD5QK92-F1
#
_cell.length_a   1.000
_cell.length_b   1.000
_cell.length_c   1.000
_cell.angle_alpha   90.00
_cell.angle_beta   90.00
_cell.angle_gamma   90.00
#
_symmetry.space_group_name_H-M   'P 1'
#
loop_
_entity.id
_entity.type
_entity.pdbx_description
1 polymer ?
#
loop_
_entity_poly.entity_id
_entity_poly.type
_entity_poly.pdbx_seq_one_letter_code
_entity_poly.pdbx_strand_id
1 'polypeptide(L)'
;MGAITRCHDDGADADLWRESAFSLWSRPVRYLAISREIPKATIRGTVSLVSDITVVKDTDPMPHGFIAIDFCADSRQKGVAKTLHLRENRAT
;
A
#
# COMPACT_ATOMS: atom_id res chain seq x y z
N MET A 1 1.57 11.26 7.58
CA MET A 1 1.42 10.31 6.45
C MET A 1 1.89 11.00 5.18
N GLY A 2 2.69 10.34 4.34
CA GLY A 2 3.21 10.90 3.08
C GLY A 2 3.05 9.90 1.93
N ALA A 3 2.51 10.37 0.81
CA ALA A 3 2.41 9.60 -0.42
C ALA A 3 3.73 9.64 -1.21
N ILE A 4 4.11 8.50 -1.77
CA ILE A 4 5.24 8.37 -2.68
C ILE A 4 4.70 8.59 -4.09
N THR A 5 4.82 9.81 -4.60
CA THR A 5 4.30 10.21 -5.93
C THR A 5 5.36 10.25 -7.01
N ARG A 6 6.64 10.15 -6.65
CA ARG A 6 7.76 10.12 -7.59
C ARG A 6 8.80 9.08 -7.22
N CYS A 7 9.43 8.49 -8.22
CA CYS A 7 10.57 7.61 -8.07
C CYS A 7 11.77 8.40 -7.53
N HIS A 8 12.62 7.74 -6.73
CA HIS A 8 13.74 8.38 -6.07
C HIS A 8 14.93 8.65 -7.02
N ASP A 9 15.11 7.76 -8.00
CA ASP A 9 16.24 7.73 -8.93
C ASP A 9 16.09 8.73 -10.07
N ASP A 10 14.97 8.73 -10.77
CA ASP A 10 14.76 9.54 -11.97
C ASP A 10 13.64 10.60 -11.84
N GLY A 11 12.92 10.61 -10.71
CA GLY A 11 11.81 11.52 -10.47
C GLY A 11 10.58 11.24 -11.33
N ALA A 12 10.54 10.10 -12.04
CA ALA A 12 9.38 9.67 -12.81
C ALA A 12 8.15 9.48 -11.93
N ASP A 13 6.97 9.47 -12.55
CA ASP A 13 5.70 9.24 -11.87
C ASP A 13 5.69 7.84 -11.21
N ALA A 14 5.37 7.77 -9.92
CA ALA A 14 5.35 6.52 -9.14
C ALA A 14 3.96 5.85 -9.12
N ASP A 15 3.11 6.13 -10.10
CA ASP A 15 1.80 5.51 -10.24
C ASP A 15 1.93 3.99 -10.41
N LEU A 16 1.29 3.25 -9.49
CA LEU A 16 1.29 1.79 -9.48
C LEU A 16 0.14 1.20 -10.31
N TRP A 17 -0.77 2.03 -10.81
CA TRP A 17 -1.87 1.57 -11.64
C TRP A 17 -1.39 1.31 -13.07
N ARG A 18 -1.46 0.05 -13.51
CA ARG A 18 -1.18 -0.29 -14.90
C ARG A 18 -2.32 0.21 -15.79
N GLU A 19 -2.00 1.09 -16.73
CA GLU A 19 -2.96 1.59 -17.70
C GLU A 19 -3.57 0.47 -18.56
N SER A 20 -4.86 0.63 -18.86
CA SER A 20 -5.55 -0.15 -19.88
C SER A 20 -5.83 0.75 -21.07
N ALA A 21 -5.64 0.22 -22.29
CA ALA A 21 -5.86 0.95 -23.55
C ALA A 21 -7.30 1.49 -23.72
N PHE A 22 -8.23 1.08 -22.86
CA PHE A 22 -9.63 1.50 -22.87
C PHE A 22 -9.98 2.63 -21.86
N SER A 23 -9.01 3.16 -21.10
CA SER A 23 -9.25 4.17 -20.04
C SER A 23 -9.22 5.62 -20.53
N LEU A 24 -9.70 5.90 -21.75
CA LEU A 24 -9.52 7.18 -22.44
C LEU A 24 -10.08 8.43 -21.73
N TRP A 25 -11.04 8.29 -20.82
CA TRP A 25 -11.73 9.44 -20.18
C TRP A 25 -11.51 9.59 -18.68
N SER A 26 -11.04 8.55 -17.98
CA SER A 26 -10.74 8.62 -16.55
C SER A 26 -9.75 7.53 -16.19
N ARG A 27 -8.49 7.92 -16.05
CA ARG A 27 -7.40 7.05 -15.64
C ARG A 27 -7.37 6.97 -14.11
N PRO A 28 -7.57 5.79 -13.50
CA PRO A 28 -7.28 5.60 -12.09
C PRO A 28 -5.78 5.79 -11.85
N VAL A 29 -5.44 6.39 -10.71
CA VAL A 29 -4.06 6.57 -10.26
C VAL A 29 -3.95 5.97 -8.86
N ARG A 30 -2.85 5.28 -8.56
CA ARG A 30 -2.62 4.62 -7.26
C ARG A 30 -1.19 4.88 -6.79
N TYR A 31 -1.06 5.53 -5.64
CA TYR A 31 0.23 5.76 -4.99
C TYR A 31 0.30 4.99 -3.67
N LEU A 32 1.50 4.53 -3.31
CA LEU A 32 1.76 4.01 -1.97
C LEU A 32 1.91 5.19 -1.00
N ALA A 33 1.22 5.10 0.15
CA ALA A 33 1.36 6.08 1.22
C ALA A 33 1.89 5.40 2.48
N ILE A 34 2.87 6.04 3.12
CA ILE A 34 3.51 5.53 4.34
C ILE A 34 3.37 6.51 5.49
N SER A 35 3.28 5.99 6.71
CA SER A 35 3.39 6.76 7.94
C SER A 35 4.51 6.21 8.79
N ARG A 36 5.33 7.12 9.34
CA ARG A 36 6.38 6.81 10.34
C ARG A 36 6.05 7.40 11.70
N GLU A 37 4.83 7.93 11.85
CA GLU A 37 4.39 8.53 13.10
C GLU A 37 4.18 7.43 14.15
N ILE A 38 4.85 7.55 15.28
CA ILE A 38 4.61 6.72 16.46
C ILE A 38 3.48 7.40 17.23
N PRO A 39 2.30 6.78 17.39
CA PRO A 39 1.18 7.44 18.03
C PRO A 39 1.52 7.78 19.49
N LYS A 40 1.45 9.07 19.86
CA LYS A 40 1.77 9.54 21.21
C LYS A 40 0.84 8.97 22.29
N ALA A 41 -0.35 8.51 21.90
CA ALA A 41 -1.32 7.86 22.79
C ALA A 41 -0.93 6.44 23.22
N THR A 42 0.12 5.86 22.64
CA THR A 42 0.48 4.45 22.84
C THR A 42 1.38 4.20 24.07
N ILE A 43 1.45 5.15 25.02
CA ILE A 43 2.22 5.02 26.27
C ILE A 43 1.77 3.82 27.13
N ARG A 44 0.65 3.15 26.79
CA ARG A 44 0.18 1.91 27.45
C ARG A 44 -0.27 0.79 26.51
N GLY A 45 -0.01 0.88 25.19
CA GLY A 45 -0.49 -0.11 24.20
C GLY A 45 0.66 -0.71 23.39
N THR A 46 0.41 -1.86 22.75
CA THR A 46 1.35 -2.45 21.77
C THR A 46 1.31 -1.66 20.46
N VAL A 47 2.47 -1.28 19.92
CA VAL A 47 2.58 -0.67 18.59
C VAL A 47 2.69 -1.78 17.55
N SER A 48 1.84 -1.77 16.51
CA SER A 48 2.06 -2.58 15.31
C SER A 48 3.00 -1.85 14.35
N LEU A 49 4.03 -2.54 13.89
CA LEU A 49 4.95 -2.06 12.85
C LEU A 49 4.85 -2.94 11.62
N VAL A 50 4.82 -2.32 10.44
CA VAL A 50 5.00 -3.03 9.17
C VAL A 50 6.45 -3.52 9.10
N SER A 51 6.61 -4.84 9.04
CA SER A 51 7.91 -5.52 9.03
C SER A 51 8.31 -6.07 7.68
N ASP A 52 7.33 -6.35 6.83
CA ASP A 52 7.55 -6.91 5.50
C ASP A 52 6.41 -6.50 4.54
N ILE A 53 6.74 -6.40 3.26
CA ILE A 53 5.82 -6.05 2.17
C ILE A 53 6.06 -7.02 1.01
N THR A 54 4.99 -7.69 0.56
CA THR A 54 5.05 -8.59 -0.58
C THR A 54 4.01 -8.24 -1.63
N VAL A 55 4.27 -8.66 -2.88
CA VAL A 55 3.36 -8.50 -4.01
C VAL A 55 3.04 -9.88 -4.55
N VAL A 56 1.77 -10.26 -4.49
CA VAL A 56 1.28 -11.55 -5.02
C VAL A 56 0.31 -11.31 -6.18
N LYS A 57 0.05 -12.33 -7.00
CA LYS A 57 -1.03 -12.26 -7.99
C LYS A 57 -2.37 -12.40 -7.27
N ASP A 58 -3.41 -11.75 -7.80
CA ASP A 58 -4.78 -11.85 -7.27
C ASP A 58 -5.30 -13.32 -7.21
N THR A 59 -4.74 -14.22 -8.02
CA THR A 59 -5.09 -15.65 -8.05
C THR A 59 -4.34 -16.51 -7.04
N ASP A 60 -3.23 -16.00 -6.50
CA ASP A 60 -2.38 -16.76 -5.59
C ASP A 60 -2.97 -16.67 -4.17
N PRO A 61 -2.84 -17.74 -3.36
CA PRO A 61 -3.34 -17.72 -1.98
C PRO A 61 -2.62 -16.66 -1.14
N MET A 62 -3.36 -16.08 -0.18
CA MET A 62 -2.82 -15.16 0.82
C MET A 62 -1.67 -15.81 1.59
N PRO A 63 -0.44 -15.23 1.57
CA PRO A 63 0.67 -15.70 2.40
C PRO A 63 0.32 -15.60 3.88
N HIS A 64 0.73 -16.60 4.66
CA HIS A 64 0.48 -16.64 6.09
C HIS A 64 1.11 -15.44 6.81
N GLY A 65 0.33 -14.79 7.68
CA GLY A 65 0.79 -13.66 8.50
C GLY A 65 0.83 -12.32 7.76
N PHE A 66 0.29 -12.25 6.55
CA PHE A 66 0.16 -11.03 5.77
C PHE A 66 -1.30 -10.56 5.71
N ILE A 67 -1.49 -9.26 5.54
CA ILE A 67 -2.80 -8.60 5.39
C ILE A 67 -2.81 -7.88 4.03
N ALA A 68 -3.88 -8.07 3.26
CA ALA A 68 -4.04 -7.42 1.97
C ALA A 68 -4.40 -5.93 2.04
N ILE A 69 -3.83 -5.15 1.11
CA ILE A 69 -4.28 -3.79 0.78
C ILE A 69 -5.11 -3.85 -0.50
N ASP A 70 -6.41 -4.14 -0.36
CA ASP A 70 -7.32 -4.32 -1.50
C ASP A 70 -7.96 -3.02 -1.99
N PHE A 71 -8.02 -1.99 -1.13
CA PHE A 71 -8.76 -0.75 -1.39
C PHE A 71 -7.96 0.49 -1.02
N CYS A 72 -8.21 1.58 -1.72
CA CYS A 72 -7.58 2.87 -1.43
C CYS A 72 -8.16 3.47 -0.15
N ALA A 73 -7.30 4.00 0.72
CA ALA A 73 -7.69 4.56 2.01
C ALA A 73 -8.58 5.81 1.89
N ASP A 74 -8.43 6.57 0.80
CA ASP A 74 -9.11 7.85 0.55
C ASP A 74 -10.49 7.67 -0.13
N SER A 75 -10.54 6.84 -1.17
CA SER A 75 -11.68 6.74 -2.10
C SER A 75 -12.44 5.43 -2.00
N ARG A 76 -11.89 4.43 -1.28
CA ARG A 76 -12.40 3.05 -1.19
C ARG A 76 -12.54 2.34 -2.54
N GLN A 77 -11.94 2.86 -3.59
CA GLN A 77 -11.85 2.16 -4.88
C GLN A 77 -10.86 1.00 -4.79
N LYS A 78 -11.01 -0.01 -5.65
CA LYS A 78 -10.04 -1.11 -5.75
C LYS A 78 -8.62 -0.55 -5.89
N GLY A 79 -7.70 -1.08 -5.10
CA GLY A 79 -6.27 -0.84 -5.16
C GLY A 79 -5.66 -1.43 -6.43
N VAL A 80 -4.37 -1.74 -6.41
CA VAL A 80 -3.67 -2.28 -7.58
C VAL A 80 -4.13 -3.71 -7.94
N ALA A 81 -3.99 -4.09 -9.22
CA ALA A 81 -4.37 -5.41 -9.74
C ALA A 81 -3.41 -6.56 -9.35
N LYS A 82 -2.42 -6.27 -8.51
CA LYS A 82 -1.65 -7.24 -7.73
C LYS A 82 -1.81 -6.84 -6.28
N THR A 83 -2.20 -7.75 -5.42
CA THR A 83 -2.41 -7.40 -4.02
C THR A 83 -1.08 -7.19 -3.30
N LEU A 84 -0.90 -5.97 -2.76
CA LEU A 84 0.21 -5.68 -1.86
C LEU A 84 -0.18 -6.16 -0.47
N HIS A 85 0.64 -6.99 0.14
CA HIS A 85 0.39 -7.46 1.49
C HIS A 85 1.43 -6.98 2.48
N LEU A 86 0.97 -6.64 3.68
CA LEU A 86 1.81 -6.18 4.77
C LEU A 86 1.83 -7.21 5.89
N ARG A 87 3.01 -7.47 6.44
CA ARG A 87 3.14 -8.22 7.69
C ARG A 87 3.36 -7.25 8.83
N GLU A 88 2.45 -7.26 9.79
CA GLU A 88 2.60 -6.49 11.02
C GLU A 88 3.27 -7.33 12.11
N ASN A 89 4.27 -6.76 12.79
CA ASN A 89 4.84 -7.29 14.01
C ASN A 89 4.52 -6.34 15.17
N ARG A 90 4.30 -6.90 16.36
CA ARG A 90 4.19 -6.10 17.58
C ARG A 90 5.59 -5.65 18.01
N ALA A 91 5.79 -4.35 18.13
CA ALA A 91 6.91 -3.80 18.86
C ALA A 91 6.54 -3.71 20.35
N THR A 92 7.32 -4.38 21.18
CA THR A 92 7.31 -4.28 22.64
C THR A 92 8.23 -3.18 23.13
#